data_AF-A0AAF0V6K6-F1
#
_entry.id   AF-A0AAF0V6K6-F1
#
_cell.length_a   1.000
_cell.length_b   1.000
_cell.length_c   1.000
_cell.angle_alpha   90.00
_cell.angle_beta   90.00
_cell.angle_gamma   90.00
#
_symmetry.space_group_name_H-M   'P 1'
#
loop_
_entity.id
_entity.type
_entity.pdbx_description
1 polymer ?
#
loop_
_entity_poly.entity_id
_entity_poly.type
_entity_poly.pdbx_seq_one_letter_code
_entity_poly.pdbx_strand_id
1 'polypeptide(L)'
;MKSEYMILIWKIFHLHLASLVPTIVVSSTDVAEKILKTYDHIFANKPHNEATHYLAYGQKNIIFAKYGPYWRNMRKLCTQHLLTNQKINSFQSLRRQQVELMIKSLQNEGRVVVDLSERVASLNANMTCLMVFGKKYMDEDLKLYFKKLFI
;
A
#
# COMPACT_ATOMS: atom_id res chain seq x y z
N MET A 1 -8.89 -28.25 7.59
CA MET A 1 -7.81 -29.19 7.19
C MET A 1 -7.75 -29.58 5.71
N LYS A 2 -8.76 -29.35 4.83
CA LYS A 2 -8.64 -29.67 3.38
C LYS A 2 -8.11 -28.52 2.48
N SER A 3 -8.10 -27.28 2.99
CA SER A 3 -7.73 -26.07 2.22
C SER A 3 -6.22 -25.96 1.94
N GLU A 4 -5.38 -26.23 2.95
CA GLU A 4 -3.93 -26.04 2.87
C GLU A 4 -3.26 -27.02 1.90
N TYR A 5 -3.68 -28.28 1.88
CA TYR A 5 -3.19 -29.29 0.93
C TYR A 5 -3.60 -28.99 -0.51
N MET A 6 -4.72 -28.28 -0.71
CA MET A 6 -5.17 -27.90 -2.05
C MET A 6 -4.21 -26.89 -2.67
N ILE A 7 -3.79 -25.87 -1.91
CA ILE A 7 -2.84 -24.82 -2.32
C ILE A 7 -1.47 -25.40 -2.74
N LEU A 8 -1.07 -26.54 -2.14
CA LEU A 8 0.21 -27.18 -2.40
C LEU A 8 0.25 -28.04 -3.68
N ILE A 9 -0.92 -28.46 -4.21
CA ILE A 9 -0.97 -29.43 -5.32
C ILE A 9 -1.27 -28.78 -6.67
N TRP A 10 -2.16 -27.79 -6.72
CA TRP A 10 -2.52 -27.15 -7.99
C TRP A 10 -1.98 -25.74 -8.09
N LYS A 11 -1.63 -25.35 -9.31
CA LYS A 11 -1.01 -24.05 -9.63
C LYS A 11 -2.04 -22.94 -9.91
N ILE A 12 -3.23 -23.33 -10.38
CA ILE A 12 -4.32 -22.44 -10.77
C ILE A 12 -5.64 -23.05 -10.30
N PHE A 13 -6.50 -22.24 -9.68
CA PHE A 13 -7.84 -22.64 -9.24
C PHE A 13 -8.88 -21.63 -9.72
N HIS A 14 -10.08 -22.11 -9.99
CA HIS A 14 -11.25 -21.28 -10.22
C HIS A 14 -12.17 -21.35 -9.01
N LEU A 15 -12.58 -20.20 -8.51
CA LEU A 15 -13.52 -20.08 -7.40
C LEU A 15 -14.46 -18.90 -7.63
N HIS A 16 -15.65 -18.94 -7.03
CA HIS A 16 -16.53 -17.80 -6.97
C HIS A 16 -16.36 -17.11 -5.62
N LEU A 17 -15.87 -15.87 -5.64
CA LEU A 17 -15.86 -15.03 -4.43
C LEU A 17 -17.28 -14.51 -4.23
N ALA A 18 -17.84 -14.84 -3.06
CA ALA A 18 -19.27 -14.73 -2.80
C ALA A 18 -20.10 -15.47 -3.88
N SER A 19 -21.30 -15.00 -4.20
CA SER A 19 -22.18 -15.67 -5.16
C SER A 19 -21.97 -15.27 -6.62
N LEU A 20 -21.16 -14.24 -6.92
CA LEU A 20 -21.24 -13.55 -8.23
C LEU A 20 -19.89 -13.18 -8.88
N VAL A 21 -18.74 -13.36 -8.21
CA VAL A 21 -17.45 -12.90 -8.76
C VAL A 21 -16.56 -14.10 -9.12
N PRO A 22 -16.55 -14.55 -10.39
CA PRO A 22 -15.63 -15.60 -10.84
C PRO A 22 -14.19 -15.12 -10.69
N THR A 23 -13.38 -15.91 -10.01
CA THR A 23 -12.02 -15.54 -9.59
C THR A 23 -11.08 -16.69 -9.90
N ILE A 24 -9.95 -16.35 -10.53
CA ILE A 24 -8.84 -17.27 -10.74
C ILE A 24 -7.77 -16.99 -9.68
N VAL A 25 -7.43 -18.01 -8.90
CA VAL A 25 -6.34 -17.96 -7.92
C VAL A 25 -5.13 -18.66 -8.49
N VAL A 26 -3.98 -18.00 -8.38
CA VAL A 26 -2.69 -18.51 -8.84
C VAL A 26 -1.80 -18.68 -7.62
N SER A 27 -1.35 -19.91 -7.38
CA SER A 27 -0.58 -20.32 -6.19
C SER A 27 0.84 -20.80 -6.54
N SER A 28 1.30 -20.58 -7.77
CA SER A 28 2.61 -21.00 -8.23
C SER A 28 3.42 -19.81 -8.75
N THR A 29 4.71 -19.79 -8.42
CA THR A 29 5.64 -18.73 -8.82
C THR A 29 5.84 -18.67 -10.32
N ASP A 30 5.94 -19.82 -10.99
CA ASP A 30 6.13 -19.90 -12.45
C ASP A 30 4.91 -19.37 -13.22
N VAL A 31 3.69 -19.59 -12.72
CA VAL A 31 2.48 -19.01 -13.32
C VAL A 31 2.33 -17.53 -12.97
N ALA A 32 2.62 -17.14 -11.73
CA ALA A 32 2.58 -15.74 -11.30
C ALA A 32 3.55 -14.87 -12.11
N GLU A 33 4.75 -15.37 -12.42
CA GLU A 33 5.70 -14.67 -13.28
C GLU A 33 5.16 -14.45 -14.69
N LYS A 34 4.52 -15.46 -15.29
CA LYS A 34 3.88 -15.31 -16.60
C LYS A 34 2.81 -14.23 -16.57
N ILE A 35 1.97 -14.19 -15.53
CA ILE A 35 0.86 -13.23 -15.43
C ILE A 35 1.36 -11.81 -15.12
N LEU A 36 2.32 -11.67 -14.20
CA LEU A 36 2.75 -10.36 -13.69
C LEU A 36 3.93 -9.75 -14.47
N LYS A 37 4.59 -10.52 -15.34
CA LYS A 37 5.68 -10.03 -16.19
C LYS A 37 5.44 -10.28 -17.68
N THR A 38 5.27 -11.55 -18.09
CA THR A 38 5.21 -11.89 -19.53
C THR A 38 3.93 -11.38 -20.19
N TYR A 39 2.80 -11.51 -19.51
CA TYR A 39 1.47 -11.12 -19.96
C TYR A 39 0.88 -9.98 -19.12
N ASP A 40 1.74 -9.19 -18.48
CA ASP A 40 1.35 -8.13 -17.54
C ASP A 40 0.35 -7.14 -18.13
N HIS A 41 0.50 -6.76 -19.40
CA HIS A 41 -0.39 -5.85 -20.11
C HIS A 41 -1.82 -6.39 -20.25
N ILE A 42 -2.01 -7.71 -20.33
CA ILE A 42 -3.33 -8.36 -20.42
C ILE A 42 -4.02 -8.29 -19.06
N PHE A 43 -3.27 -8.54 -17.98
CA PHE A 43 -3.78 -8.63 -16.61
C PHE A 43 -3.61 -7.33 -15.79
N ALA A 44 -3.19 -6.23 -16.43
CA ALA A 44 -2.89 -4.99 -15.72
C ALA A 44 -4.13 -4.32 -15.10
N ASN A 45 -5.30 -4.52 -15.71
CA ASN A 45 -6.56 -3.97 -15.24
C ASN A 45 -6.97 -4.54 -13.87
N LYS A 46 -7.71 -3.72 -13.10
CA LYS A 46 -8.26 -4.12 -11.80
C LYS A 46 -9.75 -4.40 -11.94
N PRO A 47 -10.28 -5.42 -11.23
CA PRO A 47 -11.72 -5.61 -11.12
C PRO A 47 -12.39 -4.34 -10.59
N HIS A 48 -13.60 -4.06 -11.09
CA HIS A 48 -14.38 -2.94 -10.59
C HIS A 48 -14.76 -3.15 -9.12
N ASN A 49 -14.65 -2.09 -8.32
CA ASN A 49 -15.02 -2.09 -6.91
C ASN A 49 -15.75 -0.79 -6.61
N GLU A 50 -17.02 -0.89 -6.22
CA GLU A 50 -17.87 0.29 -5.92
C GLU A 50 -17.28 1.17 -4.83
N ALA A 51 -16.68 0.59 -3.78
CA ALA A 51 -16.05 1.37 -2.72
C ALA A 51 -14.91 2.24 -3.27
N THR A 52 -14.15 1.73 -4.24
CA THR A 52 -13.07 2.50 -4.88
C THR A 52 -13.63 3.62 -5.77
N HIS A 53 -14.83 3.48 -6.33
CA HIS A 53 -15.44 4.56 -7.10
C HIS A 53 -15.65 5.80 -6.23
N TYR A 54 -16.20 5.62 -5.02
CA TYR A 54 -16.43 6.72 -4.10
C TYR A 54 -15.14 7.21 -3.42
N LEU A 55 -14.29 6.29 -2.95
CA LEU A 55 -13.07 6.66 -2.20
C LEU A 55 -11.92 7.17 -3.07
N ALA A 56 -11.91 6.84 -4.36
CA ALA A 56 -10.82 7.19 -5.27
C ALA A 56 -11.25 8.17 -6.38
N TYR A 57 -12.22 9.06 -6.09
CA TYR A 57 -12.65 10.12 -7.01
C TYR A 57 -12.99 9.57 -8.41
N GLY A 58 -13.84 8.54 -8.46
CA GLY A 58 -14.19 7.85 -9.71
C GLY A 58 -13.07 6.96 -10.24
N GLN A 59 -12.33 6.28 -9.35
CA GLN A 59 -11.18 5.41 -9.68
C GLN A 59 -10.03 6.12 -10.41
N LYS A 60 -9.86 7.44 -10.22
CA LYS A 60 -8.75 8.21 -10.81
C LYS A 60 -7.60 8.32 -9.82
N ASN A 61 -6.96 7.19 -9.50
CA ASN A 61 -5.73 7.17 -8.71
C ASN A 61 -4.75 6.09 -9.22
N ILE A 62 -3.53 6.05 -8.68
CA ILE A 62 -2.49 5.13 -9.15
C ILE A 62 -2.74 3.65 -8.76
N ILE A 63 -3.63 3.38 -7.80
CA ILE A 63 -3.87 2.05 -7.22
C ILE A 63 -5.02 1.32 -7.94
N PHE A 64 -6.12 2.02 -8.20
CA PHE A 64 -7.39 1.46 -8.72
C PHE A 64 -7.77 1.94 -10.11
N ALA A 65 -7.05 2.89 -10.72
CA ALA A 65 -7.35 3.28 -12.10
C ALA A 65 -7.15 2.11 -13.06
N LYS A 66 -8.06 2.03 -14.05
CA LYS A 66 -7.92 1.12 -15.18
C LYS A 66 -6.62 1.41 -15.92
N TYR A 67 -6.00 0.36 -16.42
CA TYR A 67 -4.78 0.47 -17.23
C TYR A 67 -5.09 1.26 -18.50
N GLY A 68 -4.28 2.28 -18.76
CA GLY A 68 -4.48 3.20 -19.86
C GLY A 68 -3.51 4.38 -19.80
N PRO A 69 -3.65 5.38 -20.70
CA PRO A 69 -2.77 6.54 -20.74
C PRO A 69 -2.64 7.27 -19.40
N TYR A 70 -3.77 7.48 -18.69
CA TYR A 70 -3.78 8.13 -17.37
C TYR A 70 -2.92 7.38 -16.34
N TRP A 71 -3.17 6.09 -16.14
CA TRP A 71 -2.42 5.28 -15.17
C TRP A 71 -0.94 5.21 -15.52
N ARG A 72 -0.60 5.03 -16.80
CA ARG A 72 0.81 5.01 -17.27
C ARG A 72 1.52 6.32 -16.98
N ASN A 73 0.86 7.46 -17.25
CA ASN A 73 1.42 8.77 -16.97
C ASN A 73 1.61 9.01 -15.47
N MET A 74 0.62 8.67 -14.63
CA MET A 74 0.74 8.79 -13.18
C MET A 74 1.86 7.91 -12.61
N ARG A 75 1.95 6.65 -13.06
CA ARG A 75 3.05 5.75 -12.67
C ARG A 75 4.41 6.30 -13.07
N LYS A 76 4.53 6.86 -14.28
CA LYS A 76 5.75 7.50 -14.76
C LYS A 76 6.14 8.68 -13.86
N LEU A 77 5.22 9.59 -13.54
CA LEU A 77 5.46 10.72 -12.65
C LEU A 77 5.93 10.26 -11.25
N CYS A 78 5.23 9.30 -10.63
CA CYS A 78 5.63 8.77 -9.33
C CYS A 78 7.02 8.14 -9.38
N THR A 79 7.33 7.36 -10.41
CA THR A 79 8.64 6.73 -10.58
C THR A 79 9.75 7.76 -10.75
N GLN A 80 9.51 8.81 -11.54
CA GLN A 80 10.52 9.82 -11.87
C GLN A 80 10.75 10.85 -10.75
N HIS A 81 9.76 11.11 -9.89
CA HIS A 81 9.85 12.19 -8.91
C HIS A 81 9.77 11.74 -7.45
N LEU A 82 9.02 10.67 -7.15
CA LEU A 82 8.74 10.24 -5.78
C LEU A 82 9.57 9.01 -5.39
N LEU A 83 9.72 8.05 -6.31
CA LEU A 83 10.31 6.74 -6.04
C LEU A 83 11.74 6.60 -6.57
N THR A 84 12.44 7.72 -6.80
CA THR A 84 13.85 7.69 -7.20
C THR A 84 14.77 7.44 -6.02
N ASN A 85 15.92 6.80 -6.25
CA ASN A 85 16.94 6.62 -5.22
C ASN A 85 17.38 7.97 -4.61
N GLN A 86 17.48 9.03 -5.42
CA GLN A 86 17.80 10.36 -4.93
C GLN A 86 16.74 10.86 -3.94
N LYS A 87 15.45 10.76 -4.28
CA LYS A 87 14.37 11.20 -3.38
C LYS A 87 14.31 10.34 -2.12
N ILE A 88 14.44 9.02 -2.25
CA ILE A 88 14.48 8.07 -1.12
C ILE A 88 15.65 8.39 -0.17
N ASN A 89 16.84 8.69 -0.71
CA ASN A 89 18.03 9.01 0.09
C ASN A 89 17.94 10.39 0.72
N SER A 90 17.29 11.36 0.08
CA SER A 90 17.06 12.69 0.68
C SER A 90 16.30 12.63 2.01
N PHE A 91 15.45 11.61 2.21
CA PHE A 91 14.73 11.37 3.46
C PHE A 91 15.42 10.41 4.43
N GLN A 92 16.63 9.93 4.14
CA GLN A 92 17.32 8.94 4.98
C GLN A 92 17.52 9.42 6.43
N SER A 93 18.00 10.66 6.60
CA SER A 93 18.20 11.27 7.93
C SER A 93 16.88 11.37 8.70
N LEU A 94 15.82 11.81 8.04
CA LEU A 94 14.48 11.89 8.62
C LEU A 94 13.98 10.52 9.07
N ARG A 95 14.10 9.48 8.23
CA ARG A 95 13.69 8.12 8.61
C ARG A 95 14.47 7.62 9.81
N ARG A 96 15.79 7.80 9.81
CA ARG A 96 16.66 7.43 10.92
C ARG A 96 16.24 8.13 12.22
N GLN A 97 16.03 9.43 12.17
CA GLN A 97 15.60 10.22 13.32
C GLN A 97 14.26 9.74 13.88
N GLN A 98 13.26 9.47 13.05
CA GLN A 98 11.96 9.00 13.55
C GLN A 98 12.06 7.61 14.20
N VAL A 99 12.88 6.71 13.65
CA VAL A 99 13.14 5.39 14.26
C VAL A 99 13.86 5.53 15.59
N GLU A 100 14.90 6.37 15.67
CA GLU A 100 15.62 6.64 16.91
C GLU A 100 14.71 7.22 18.01
N LEU A 101 13.77 8.11 17.65
CA LEU A 101 12.77 8.63 18.57
C LEU A 101 11.83 7.53 19.08
N MET A 102 11.37 6.63 18.21
CA MET A 102 10.55 5.49 18.63
C MET A 102 11.33 4.58 19.59
N ILE A 103 12.59 4.25 19.29
CA ILE A 103 13.43 3.40 20.15
C ILE A 103 13.62 4.05 21.52
N LYS A 104 13.93 5.36 21.56
CA LYS A 104 14.06 6.11 22.83
C LYS A 104 12.76 6.12 23.64
N SER A 105 11.61 6.29 22.99
CA SER A 105 10.31 6.18 23.67
C SER A 105 10.13 4.81 24.32
N LEU A 106 10.43 3.74 23.59
CA LEU A 106 10.33 2.37 24.10
C LEU A 106 11.29 2.10 25.27
N GLN A 107 12.52 2.63 25.22
CA GLN A 107 13.48 2.52 26.31
C GLN A 107 13.00 3.20 27.60
N ASN A 108 12.23 4.29 27.46
CA ASN A 108 11.69 5.04 28.60
C ASN A 108 10.43 4.43 29.21
N GLU A 109 9.80 3.46 28.54
CA GLU A 109 8.56 2.81 29.00
C GLU A 109 8.80 1.75 30.09
N GLY A 110 10.06 1.52 30.50
CA GLY A 110 10.42 0.59 31.57
C GLY A 110 10.15 -0.88 31.20
N ARG A 111 9.80 -1.71 32.18
CA ARG A 111 9.47 -3.15 31.97
C ARG A 111 7.97 -3.36 31.76
N VAL A 112 7.36 -2.56 30.89
CA VAL A 112 5.93 -2.64 30.56
C VAL A 112 5.74 -3.39 29.25
N VAL A 113 4.65 -4.15 29.13
CA VAL A 113 4.26 -4.77 27.87
C VAL A 113 3.75 -3.69 26.92
N VAL A 114 4.32 -3.63 25.71
CA VAL A 114 4.04 -2.61 24.71
C VAL A 114 3.47 -3.25 23.44
N ASP A 115 2.49 -2.59 22.83
CA ASP A 115 1.98 -2.96 21.50
C ASP A 115 2.91 -2.38 20.42
N LEU A 116 3.78 -3.22 19.86
CA LEU A 116 4.69 -2.79 18.80
C LEU A 116 3.96 -2.50 17.47
N SER A 117 2.82 -3.14 17.20
CA SER A 117 2.05 -2.90 15.98
C SER A 117 1.51 -1.47 15.97
N GLU A 118 0.98 -0.99 17.09
CA GLU A 118 0.53 0.40 17.22
C GLU A 118 1.69 1.39 17.03
N ARG A 119 2.84 1.13 17.65
CA ARG A 119 4.02 2.02 17.57
C ARG A 119 4.55 2.12 16.15
N VAL A 120 4.67 0.98 15.45
CA VAL A 120 5.12 0.95 14.05
C VAL A 120 4.10 1.62 13.13
N ALA A 121 2.80 1.41 13.34
CA ALA A 121 1.75 2.07 12.57
C ALA A 121 1.82 3.60 12.72
N SER A 122 1.97 4.10 13.94
CA SER A 122 2.14 5.53 14.24
C SER A 122 3.42 6.11 13.64
N LEU A 123 4.54 5.38 13.72
CA LEU A 123 5.79 5.76 13.06
C LEU A 123 5.60 5.91 11.54
N ASN A 124 4.97 4.92 10.90
CA ASN A 124 4.72 4.92 9.45
C ASN A 124 3.82 6.09 9.02
N ALA A 125 2.75 6.36 9.78
CA ALA A 125 1.86 7.49 9.52
C ALA A 125 2.58 8.84 9.64
N ASN A 126 3.35 9.04 10.71
CA ASN A 126 4.13 10.26 10.92
C ASN A 126 5.21 10.45 9.85
N MET A 127 5.94 9.39 9.52
CA MET A 127 6.98 9.42 8.50
C MET A 127 6.39 9.76 7.12
N THR A 128 5.26 9.16 6.76
CA THR A 128 4.55 9.46 5.51
C THR A 128 4.12 10.93 5.47
N CYS A 129 3.50 11.44 6.54
CA CYS A 129 3.07 12.84 6.59
C CYS A 129 4.25 13.80 6.50
N LEU A 130 5.36 13.49 7.17
CA LEU A 130 6.57 14.31 7.12
C LEU A 130 7.17 14.33 5.70
N MET A 131 7.23 13.19 5.02
CA MET A 131 7.80 13.11 3.67
C MET A 131 6.92 13.78 2.61
N VAL A 132 5.59 13.75 2.78
CA VAL A 132 4.63 14.29 1.81
C VAL A 132 4.29 15.76 2.09
N PHE A 133 4.04 16.10 3.34
CA PHE A 133 3.52 17.42 3.75
C PHE A 133 4.51 18.25 4.57
N GLY A 134 5.65 17.69 4.97
CA GLY A 134 6.62 18.37 5.85
C GLY A 134 6.17 18.49 7.31
N LYS A 135 5.04 17.86 7.69
CA LYS A 135 4.42 17.95 9.02
C LYS A 135 4.11 16.57 9.58
N LYS A 136 4.06 16.43 10.90
CA LYS A 136 3.69 15.16 11.57
C LYS A 136 2.19 14.91 11.46
N TYR A 137 1.77 13.64 11.59
CA TYR A 137 0.35 13.28 11.51
C TYR A 137 -0.49 13.91 12.62
N MET A 138 0.10 14.07 13.82
CA MET A 138 -0.59 14.65 14.97
C MET A 138 -0.63 16.19 14.99
N ASP A 139 -0.09 16.84 13.97
CA ASP A 139 -0.13 18.29 13.78
C ASP A 139 -1.59 18.75 13.57
N GLU A 140 -2.05 19.76 14.32
CA GLU A 140 -3.45 20.17 14.34
C GLU A 140 -3.96 20.63 12.96
N ASP A 141 -3.11 21.31 12.19
CA ASP A 141 -3.45 21.73 10.83
C ASP A 141 -3.73 20.50 9.96
N LEU A 142 -2.88 19.48 10.08
CA LEU A 142 -2.95 18.29 9.24
C LEU A 142 -4.10 17.37 9.64
N LYS A 143 -4.42 17.30 10.95
CA LYS A 143 -5.66 16.68 11.44
C LYS A 143 -6.90 17.38 10.86
N LEU A 144 -6.90 18.72 10.83
CA LEU A 144 -8.00 19.50 10.27
C LEU A 144 -8.15 19.26 8.76
N TYR A 145 -7.04 19.17 8.01
CA TYR A 145 -7.05 18.81 6.59
C TYR A 145 -7.69 17.43 6.36
N PHE A 146 -7.26 16.40 7.08
CA PHE A 146 -7.85 15.06 6.92
C PHE A 146 -9.32 15.03 7.32
N LYS A 147 -9.70 15.74 8.38
CA LYS A 147 -11.10 15.83 8.82
C LYS A 147 -12.00 16.48 7.78
N LYS A 148 -11.50 17.46 7.01
CA LYS A 148 -12.19 18.10 5.88
C LYS A 148 -12.20 17.27 4.60
N LEU A 149 -11.31 16.29 4.47
CA LEU A 149 -11.22 15.46 3.26
C LEU A 149 -12.18 14.26 3.30
N PHE A 150 -12.58 13.84 4.50
CA PHE A 150 -13.38 12.64 4.76
C PHE A 150 -14.75 12.92 5.43
N ILE A 151 -15.11 14.19 5.61
CA ILE A 151 -16.44 14.68 6.03
C ILE A 151 -16.85 15.74 5.01
#